data_AF-U3A7F1-F1
#
_entry.id   AF-U3A7F1-F1
#
_cell.length_a   1.000
_cell.length_b   1.000
_cell.length_c   1.000
_cell.angle_alpha   90.00
_cell.angle_beta   90.00
_cell.angle_gamma   90.00
#
_symmetry.space_group_name_H-M   'P 1'
#
loop_
_entity.id
_entity.type
_entity.pdbx_description
1 polymer ?
#
loop_
_entity_poly.entity_id
_entity_poly.type
_entity_poly.pdbx_seq_one_letter_code
_entity_poly.pdbx_strand_id
1 'polypeptide(L)'
;MNQSYKTSYGVAVRTDDVDRQALHVGGIVRGVNATIIQPQEGSTRHLRESNLTVSVLSQNDSAAVVRLELRDNQTGAPIDLSKSQRGRALAQSDDGYIAIAGQHVQTNASGVAVVTFTQPGIYTAQYHPESWLGANPAYVRDRASVRWHPLGTIQGWFDLAFTTGWKLLPFVVMFYAGTHLLRLFDLHRFQNP
;
A
#
# COMPACT_ATOMS: atom_id res chain seq x y z
N MET A 1 11.60 45.29 0.47
CA MET A 1 10.77 44.11 0.13
C MET A 1 9.81 43.87 1.30
N ASN A 2 8.50 44.09 1.09
CA ASN A 2 7.48 44.02 2.12
C ASN A 2 6.79 42.64 2.02
N GLN A 3 7.36 41.61 2.62
CA GLN A 3 6.72 40.30 2.67
C GLN A 3 5.67 40.33 3.79
N SER A 4 4.40 40.13 3.43
CA SER A 4 3.30 40.09 4.39
C SER A 4 3.52 38.91 5.36
N TYR A 5 3.64 39.22 6.66
CA TYR A 5 3.81 38.22 7.71
C TYR A 5 2.49 37.46 7.89
N LYS A 6 2.53 36.13 7.71
CA LYS A 6 1.37 35.27 7.93
C LYS A 6 1.30 34.94 9.43
N THR A 7 0.47 35.67 10.18
CA THR A 7 0.25 35.41 11.60
C THR A 7 -0.22 33.97 11.83
N SER A 8 0.32 33.33 12.87
CA SER A 8 -0.14 32.04 13.37
C SER A 8 -1.23 32.27 14.42
N TYR A 9 -2.45 31.80 14.17
CA TYR A 9 -3.63 32.06 15.01
C TYR A 9 -3.95 30.94 16.02
N GLY A 10 -3.16 29.87 16.06
CA GLY A 10 -3.39 28.75 16.97
C GLY A 10 -2.25 27.74 16.99
N VAL A 11 -2.14 27.00 18.10
CA VAL A 11 -1.21 25.88 18.28
C VAL A 11 -2.05 24.65 18.55
N ALA A 12 -1.71 23.56 17.86
CA ALA A 12 -2.46 22.32 17.90
C ALA A 12 -1.46 21.20 18.26
N VAL A 13 -1.69 20.52 19.38
CA VAL A 13 -0.72 19.57 19.97
C VAL A 13 -1.31 18.16 19.97
N ARG A 14 -0.48 17.17 19.60
CA ARG A 14 -0.78 15.74 19.72
C ARG A 14 0.00 15.19 20.92
N THR A 15 -0.70 14.55 21.85
CA THR A 15 -0.11 13.87 23.02
C THR A 15 -1.02 12.70 23.41
N ASP A 16 -0.44 11.69 24.05
CA ASP A 16 -1.17 10.50 24.50
C ASP A 16 -1.95 10.79 25.80
N ASP A 17 -1.43 11.70 26.62
CA ASP A 17 -2.10 12.24 27.81
C ASP A 17 -1.97 13.77 27.85
N VAL A 18 -3.03 14.47 28.27
CA VAL A 18 -3.09 15.94 28.33
C VAL A 18 -3.20 16.40 29.77
N ASP A 19 -2.08 16.81 30.36
CA ASP A 19 -2.11 17.66 31.55
C ASP A 19 -2.28 19.13 31.11
N ARG A 20 -3.51 19.63 31.23
CA ARG A 20 -3.85 21.01 30.85
C ARG A 20 -3.22 22.06 31.75
N GLN A 21 -2.85 21.70 32.98
CA GLN A 21 -2.25 22.63 33.95
C GLN A 21 -0.74 22.77 33.70
N ALA A 22 -0.11 21.75 33.12
CA ALA A 22 1.30 21.76 32.71
C ALA A 22 1.55 22.32 31.30
N LEU A 23 0.49 22.51 30.48
CA LEU A 23 0.64 23.02 29.11
C LEU A 23 0.89 24.53 29.10
N HIS A 24 2.16 24.93 29.03
CA HIS A 24 2.56 26.33 28.87
C HIS A 24 2.90 26.64 27.40
N VAL A 25 2.14 27.54 26.78
CA VAL A 25 2.43 28.07 25.44
C VAL A 25 3.08 29.45 25.59
N GLY A 26 4.39 29.53 25.39
CA GLY A 26 5.15 30.79 25.41
C GLY A 26 5.40 31.31 23.99
N GLY A 27 5.07 32.58 23.73
CA GLY A 27 5.35 33.24 22.46
C GLY A 27 5.63 34.73 22.64
N ILE A 28 6.66 35.24 21.95
CA ILE A 28 7.00 36.66 21.94
C ILE A 28 6.25 37.30 20.76
N VAL A 29 5.10 37.91 21.02
CA VAL A 29 4.39 38.76 20.05
C VAL A 29 4.53 40.22 20.47
N ARG A 30 5.05 41.06 19.58
CA ARG A 30 5.26 42.48 19.86
C ARG A 30 3.92 43.19 20.08
N GLY A 31 3.66 43.60 21.33
CA GLY A 31 2.57 44.52 21.67
C GLY A 31 1.16 43.93 21.76
N VAL A 32 1.00 42.60 21.79
CA VAL A 32 -0.30 41.95 21.92
C VAL A 32 -0.28 41.02 23.13
N ASN A 33 -1.17 41.27 24.10
CA ASN A 33 -1.45 40.34 25.18
C ASN A 33 -2.57 39.40 24.70
N ALA A 34 -2.27 38.11 24.51
CA ALA A 34 -3.22 37.13 24.03
C ALA A 34 -3.56 36.15 25.15
N THR A 35 -4.84 36.09 25.52
CA THR A 35 -5.36 35.09 26.46
C THR A 35 -5.60 33.77 25.71
N ILE A 36 -5.13 32.67 26.30
CA ILE A 36 -5.43 31.33 25.79
C ILE A 36 -6.94 31.10 25.98
N ILE A 37 -7.68 31.04 24.88
CA ILE A 37 -9.11 30.75 24.91
C ILE A 37 -9.29 29.26 25.14
N GLN A 38 -10.19 28.90 26.05
CA GLN A 38 -10.51 27.50 26.32
C GLN A 38 -11.15 26.88 25.06
N PRO A 39 -10.70 25.67 24.64
CA PRO A 39 -11.24 25.05 23.43
C PRO A 39 -12.75 24.88 23.56
N GLN A 40 -13.50 25.27 22.53
CA GLN A 40 -14.95 25.06 22.50
C GLN A 40 -15.29 23.56 22.56
N GLU A 41 -16.51 23.24 22.98
CA GLU A 41 -16.98 21.85 22.91
C GLU A 41 -16.87 21.32 21.47
N GLY A 42 -16.22 20.17 21.33
CA GLY A 42 -15.90 19.58 20.03
C GLY A 42 -14.57 20.04 19.42
N SER A 43 -13.70 20.74 20.15
CA SER A 43 -12.30 20.99 19.75
C SER A 43 -11.37 19.78 20.00
N THR A 44 -11.77 18.84 20.85
CA THR A 44 -11.02 17.58 21.07
C THR A 44 -11.18 16.67 19.85
N ARG A 45 -10.10 15.99 19.46
CA ARG A 45 -10.09 15.00 18.38
C ARG A 45 -9.61 13.67 18.92
N HIS A 46 -10.37 12.61 18.66
CA HIS A 46 -9.89 11.26 18.89
C HIS A 46 -8.98 10.88 17.72
N LEU A 47 -7.70 10.75 18.02
CA LEU A 47 -6.73 10.22 17.08
C LEU A 47 -6.62 8.71 17.30
N ARG A 48 -6.95 7.93 16.27
CA ARG A 48 -7.04 6.47 16.32
C ARG A 48 -6.02 5.82 15.41
N GLU A 49 -5.66 4.59 15.75
CA GLU A 49 -4.88 3.73 14.87
C GLU A 49 -5.76 3.17 13.75
N SER A 50 -5.22 3.20 12.54
CA SER A 50 -5.78 2.49 11.41
C SER A 50 -5.08 1.15 11.24
N ASN A 51 -5.77 0.20 10.61
CA ASN A 51 -5.25 -1.11 10.27
C ASN A 51 -5.47 -1.33 8.76
N LEU A 52 -4.37 -1.27 8.02
CA LEU A 52 -4.30 -1.49 6.59
C LEU A 52 -3.81 -2.91 6.34
N THR A 53 -4.65 -3.73 5.72
CA THR A 53 -4.27 -5.08 5.28
C THR A 53 -4.29 -5.16 3.77
N VAL A 54 -3.38 -5.97 3.21
CA VAL A 54 -3.23 -6.17 1.77
C VAL A 54 -3.18 -7.66 1.50
N SER A 55 -4.01 -8.14 0.59
CA SER A 55 -4.13 -9.56 0.26
C SER A 55 -4.27 -9.78 -1.24
N VAL A 56 -3.65 -10.84 -1.76
CA VAL A 56 -3.83 -11.25 -3.16
C VAL A 56 -5.16 -12.02 -3.25
N LEU A 57 -6.10 -11.52 -4.06
CA LEU A 57 -7.36 -12.21 -4.33
C LEU A 57 -7.20 -13.29 -5.39
N SER A 58 -6.51 -12.95 -6.48
CA SER A 58 -6.23 -13.85 -7.58
C SER A 58 -4.96 -13.41 -8.28
N GLN A 59 -4.28 -14.37 -8.91
CA GLN A 59 -3.11 -14.09 -9.73
C GLN A 59 -3.00 -15.12 -10.86
N ASN A 60 -2.42 -14.70 -11.97
CA ASN A 60 -2.05 -15.53 -13.11
C ASN A 60 -0.62 -15.16 -13.55
N ASP A 61 -0.23 -15.62 -14.73
CA ASP A 61 1.14 -15.43 -15.24
C ASP A 61 1.48 -13.98 -15.59
N SER A 62 0.47 -13.13 -15.76
CA SER A 62 0.64 -11.75 -16.25
C SER A 62 0.12 -10.68 -15.30
N ALA A 63 -0.72 -11.02 -14.33
CA ALA A 63 -1.32 -10.07 -13.41
C ALA A 63 -1.75 -10.70 -12.08
N ALA A 64 -1.80 -9.85 -11.05
CA ALA A 64 -2.41 -10.14 -9.75
C ALA A 64 -3.46 -9.09 -9.38
N VAL A 65 -4.61 -9.55 -8.91
CA VAL A 65 -5.66 -8.74 -8.31
C VAL A 65 -5.44 -8.74 -6.80
N VAL A 66 -5.29 -7.55 -6.24
CA VAL A 66 -4.98 -7.33 -4.84
C VAL A 66 -6.11 -6.54 -4.17
N ARG A 67 -6.52 -7.00 -3.00
CA ARG A 67 -7.49 -6.33 -2.13
C ARG A 67 -6.75 -5.59 -1.03
N LEU A 68 -7.00 -4.29 -0.94
CA LEU A 68 -6.65 -3.46 0.20
C LEU A 68 -7.87 -3.32 1.10
N GLU A 69 -7.66 -3.44 2.40
CA GLU A 69 -8.71 -3.31 3.40
C GLU A 69 -8.22 -2.40 4.52
N LEU A 70 -8.97 -1.33 4.77
CA LEU A 70 -8.65 -0.30 5.75
C LEU A 70 -9.74 -0.25 6.82
N ARG A 71 -9.33 -0.45 8.08
CA ARG A 71 -10.23 -0.52 9.23
C ARG A 71 -9.72 0.32 10.39
N ASP A 72 -10.64 0.78 11.22
CA ASP A 72 -10.33 1.34 12.54
C ASP A 72 -9.82 0.21 13.45
N ASN A 73 -8.62 0.36 14.01
CA ASN A 73 -7.94 -0.70 14.76
C ASN A 73 -8.65 -1.00 16.10
N GLN A 74 -9.39 -0.05 16.65
CA GLN A 74 -10.06 -0.19 17.95
C GLN A 74 -11.45 -0.83 17.80
N THR A 75 -12.21 -0.43 16.78
CA THR A 75 -13.60 -0.82 16.60
C THR A 75 -13.79 -1.88 15.52
N GLY A 76 -12.80 -2.08 14.64
CA GLY A 76 -12.91 -2.92 13.44
C GLY A 76 -13.79 -2.34 12.34
N ALA A 77 -14.33 -1.13 12.52
CA ALA A 77 -15.20 -0.49 11.55
C ALA A 77 -14.44 -0.19 10.24
N PRO A 78 -15.09 -0.36 9.08
CA PRO A 78 -14.48 -0.01 7.80
C PRO A 78 -14.25 1.50 7.69
N ILE A 79 -13.10 1.90 7.13
CA ILE A 79 -12.78 3.29 6.83
C ILE A 79 -13.04 3.55 5.35
N ASP A 80 -14.11 4.30 5.06
CA ASP A 80 -14.50 4.73 3.72
C ASP A 80 -13.76 6.01 3.33
N LEU A 81 -12.89 5.93 2.32
CA LEU A 81 -12.14 7.08 1.79
C LEU A 81 -12.82 7.71 0.57
N SER A 82 -13.90 7.11 0.05
CA SER A 82 -14.71 7.70 -1.02
C SER A 82 -15.57 8.86 -0.51
N LYS A 83 -15.71 8.97 0.81
CA LYS A 83 -16.39 10.07 1.50
C LYS A 83 -15.40 10.76 2.42
N SER A 84 -15.38 12.09 2.36
CA SER A 84 -14.62 12.87 3.33
C SER A 84 -15.10 12.58 4.75
N GLN A 85 -14.19 12.27 5.67
CA GLN A 85 -14.54 11.98 7.07
C GLN A 85 -14.74 13.28 7.87
N ARG A 86 -15.61 14.17 7.39
CA ARG A 86 -15.78 15.50 7.97
C ARG A 86 -16.76 15.48 9.14
N GLY A 87 -16.22 15.69 10.34
CA GLY A 87 -16.98 16.19 11.48
C GLY A 87 -17.16 17.71 11.41
N ARG A 88 -17.27 18.38 12.57
CA ARG A 88 -17.10 19.84 12.66
C ARG A 88 -15.63 20.21 12.37
N ALA A 89 -15.25 20.34 11.11
CA ALA A 89 -13.86 20.61 10.72
C ALA A 89 -13.32 21.90 11.39
N LEU A 90 -12.11 21.81 11.96
CA LEU A 90 -11.39 22.96 12.54
C LEU A 90 -10.53 23.68 11.49
N ALA A 91 -10.25 23.00 10.38
CA ALA A 91 -9.52 23.55 9.23
C ALA A 91 -9.93 22.81 7.94
N GLN A 92 -9.75 23.47 6.81
CA GLN A 92 -9.87 22.83 5.50
C GLN A 92 -8.70 21.86 5.29
N SER A 93 -8.96 20.68 4.75
CA SER A 93 -7.94 19.66 4.51
C SER A 93 -8.33 18.75 3.37
N ASP A 94 -7.31 18.20 2.73
CA ASP A 94 -7.44 17.25 1.65
C ASP A 94 -7.97 15.91 2.20
N ASP A 95 -8.73 15.21 1.35
CA ASP A 95 -9.29 13.90 1.67
C ASP A 95 -8.17 12.84 1.76
N GLY A 96 -8.40 11.78 2.54
CA GLY A 96 -7.44 10.71 2.77
C GLY A 96 -7.35 9.76 1.56
N TYR A 97 -6.19 9.14 1.38
CA TYR A 97 -5.97 8.17 0.28
C TYR A 97 -4.97 7.09 0.68
N ILE A 98 -4.95 5.99 -0.08
CA ILE A 98 -3.93 4.96 0.01
C ILE A 98 -3.01 5.10 -1.22
N ALA A 99 -1.71 5.23 -0.98
CA ALA A 99 -0.70 5.18 -2.02
C ALA A 99 -0.23 3.74 -2.20
N ILE A 100 -0.32 3.21 -3.41
CA ILE A 100 0.26 1.91 -3.77
C ILE A 100 0.70 1.92 -5.24
N ALA A 101 1.89 1.40 -5.54
CA ALA A 101 2.44 1.36 -6.90
C ALA A 101 2.45 2.73 -7.63
N GLY A 102 2.61 3.83 -6.88
CA GLY A 102 2.58 5.19 -7.43
C GLY A 102 1.19 5.73 -7.75
N GLN A 103 0.12 5.02 -7.38
CA GLN A 103 -1.27 5.42 -7.59
C GLN A 103 -1.93 5.79 -6.27
N HIS A 104 -2.86 6.75 -6.31
CA HIS A 104 -3.74 7.08 -5.20
C HIS A 104 -5.04 6.31 -5.34
N VAL A 105 -5.43 5.60 -4.29
CA VAL A 105 -6.58 4.70 -4.27
C VAL A 105 -7.44 5.04 -3.06
N GLN A 106 -8.76 5.02 -3.25
CA GLN A 106 -9.73 5.22 -2.19
C GLN A 106 -10.48 3.91 -1.93
N THR A 107 -10.72 3.63 -0.66
CA THR A 107 -11.62 2.56 -0.22
C THR A 107 -13.07 2.99 -0.37
N ASN A 108 -13.94 2.03 -0.62
CA ASN A 108 -15.38 2.22 -0.65
C ASN A 108 -16.02 2.16 0.76
N ALA A 109 -17.35 2.17 0.82
CA ALA A 109 -18.13 2.09 2.05
C ALA A 109 -17.85 0.85 2.93
N SER A 110 -17.31 -0.24 2.37
CA SER A 110 -16.91 -1.42 3.14
C SER A 110 -15.44 -1.39 3.58
N GLY A 111 -14.73 -0.27 3.34
CA GLY A 111 -13.32 -0.10 3.69
C GLY A 111 -12.40 -0.85 2.74
N VAL A 112 -12.86 -1.17 1.52
CA VAL A 112 -12.14 -2.01 0.58
C VAL A 112 -11.79 -1.25 -0.69
N ALA A 113 -10.59 -1.49 -1.20
CA ALA A 113 -10.19 -1.13 -2.55
C ALA A 113 -9.58 -2.34 -3.26
N VAL A 114 -9.76 -2.42 -4.58
CA VAL A 114 -9.20 -3.50 -5.40
C VAL A 114 -8.33 -2.88 -6.48
N VAL A 115 -7.10 -3.39 -6.61
CA VAL A 115 -6.10 -2.93 -7.57
C VAL A 115 -5.53 -4.12 -8.32
N THR A 116 -5.11 -3.90 -9.57
CA THR A 116 -4.51 -4.93 -10.41
C THR A 116 -3.08 -4.55 -10.73
N PHE A 117 -2.14 -5.46 -10.48
CA PHE A 117 -0.73 -5.32 -10.82
C PHE A 117 -0.39 -6.22 -11.99
N THR A 118 0.33 -5.70 -12.98
CA THR A 118 0.79 -6.45 -14.16
C THR A 118 2.25 -6.85 -14.10
N GLN A 119 2.99 -6.34 -13.12
CA GLN A 119 4.41 -6.65 -12.93
C GLN A 119 4.60 -7.43 -11.63
N PRO A 120 5.31 -8.56 -11.64
CA PRO A 120 5.61 -9.30 -10.43
C PRO A 120 6.55 -8.50 -9.52
N GLY A 121 6.34 -8.59 -8.21
CA GLY A 121 7.15 -7.82 -7.26
C GLY A 121 6.58 -7.74 -5.86
N ILE A 122 7.16 -6.84 -5.07
CA ILE A 122 6.70 -6.46 -3.74
C ILE A 122 6.07 -5.08 -3.85
N TYR A 123 4.82 -4.98 -3.39
CA TYR A 123 4.05 -3.74 -3.38
C TYR A 123 3.76 -3.34 -1.95
N THR A 124 4.09 -2.10 -1.60
CA THR A 124 3.76 -1.52 -0.31
C THR A 124 2.63 -0.53 -0.48
N ALA A 125 1.52 -0.78 0.20
CA ALA A 125 0.45 0.16 0.42
C ALA A 125 0.81 1.06 1.61
N GLN A 126 0.56 2.36 1.47
CA GLN A 126 0.68 3.31 2.56
C GLN A 126 -0.60 4.13 2.65
N TYR A 127 -1.24 4.12 3.82
CA TYR A 127 -2.39 4.99 4.08
C TYR A 127 -1.92 6.39 4.48
N HIS A 128 -2.44 7.39 3.77
CA HIS A 128 -2.28 8.80 4.03
C HIS A 128 -3.62 9.36 4.55
N PRO A 129 -3.74 9.56 5.88
CA PRO A 129 -4.97 10.07 6.47
C PRO A 129 -5.19 11.53 6.13
N GLU A 130 -6.45 11.94 6.21
CA GLU A 130 -6.85 13.34 6.28
C GLU A 130 -6.14 14.04 7.45
N SER A 131 -6.03 15.37 7.37
CA SER A 131 -5.59 16.14 8.53
C SER A 131 -6.51 15.88 9.72
N TRP A 132 -5.91 15.64 10.88
CA TRP A 132 -6.62 15.42 12.12
C TRP A 132 -7.46 16.64 12.57
N LEU A 133 -7.18 17.83 12.03
CA LEU A 133 -8.00 19.04 12.25
C LEU A 133 -9.33 18.99 11.49
N GLY A 134 -9.36 18.34 10.33
CA GLY A 134 -10.54 18.21 9.48
C GLY A 134 -11.37 16.95 9.75
N ALA A 135 -10.71 15.86 10.15
CA ALA A 135 -11.33 14.55 10.33
C ALA A 135 -11.85 14.31 11.75
N ASN A 136 -12.97 13.59 11.89
CA ASN A 136 -13.42 13.07 13.20
C ASN A 136 -14.18 11.73 13.04
N PRO A 137 -13.64 10.60 13.52
CA PRO A 137 -12.33 10.44 14.16
C PRO A 137 -11.18 10.75 13.18
N ALA A 138 -10.04 11.12 13.72
CA ALA A 138 -8.80 11.27 12.95
C ALA A 138 -8.01 9.97 13.01
N TYR A 139 -7.29 9.62 11.96
CA TYR A 139 -6.47 8.41 11.91
C TYR A 139 -4.99 8.70 11.75
N VAL A 140 -4.16 7.79 12.24
CA VAL A 140 -2.73 7.77 11.94
C VAL A 140 -2.43 6.94 10.69
N ARG A 141 -1.29 7.23 10.07
CA ARG A 141 -0.77 6.48 8.92
C ARG A 141 -0.52 5.03 9.30
N ASP A 142 -0.76 4.14 8.34
CA ASP A 142 -0.39 2.73 8.43
C ASP A 142 0.16 2.24 7.07
N ARG A 143 0.88 1.12 7.08
CA ARG A 143 1.51 0.54 5.90
C ARG A 143 1.44 -0.98 5.92
N ALA A 144 1.22 -1.56 4.75
CA ALA A 144 1.25 -3.01 4.57
C ALA A 144 1.85 -3.37 3.22
N SER A 145 2.55 -4.51 3.17
CA SER A 145 3.22 -4.97 1.97
C SER A 145 2.68 -6.33 1.54
N VAL A 146 2.58 -6.52 0.24
CA VAL A 146 2.23 -7.80 -0.38
C VAL A 146 3.25 -8.15 -1.44
N ARG A 147 3.51 -9.44 -1.61
CA ARG A 147 4.37 -9.95 -2.68
C ARG A 147 3.55 -10.86 -3.57
N TRP A 148 3.71 -10.71 -4.89
CA TRP A 148 3.16 -11.64 -5.85
C TRP A 148 4.18 -11.97 -6.94
N HIS A 149 4.09 -13.19 -7.46
CA HIS A 149 4.93 -13.67 -8.55
C HIS A 149 4.20 -14.81 -9.28
N PRO A 150 4.32 -14.95 -10.62
CA PRO A 150 3.75 -16.07 -11.38
C PRO A 150 4.11 -17.44 -10.78
N LEU A 151 5.39 -17.65 -10.49
CA LEU A 151 5.91 -18.87 -9.82
C LEU A 151 5.57 -18.97 -8.32
N GLY A 152 4.76 -18.07 -7.79
CA GLY A 152 4.21 -18.15 -6.44
C GLY A 152 3.07 -19.17 -6.31
N THR A 153 2.54 -19.67 -7.44
CA THR A 153 1.47 -20.67 -7.48
C THR A 153 1.94 -21.97 -8.15
N ILE A 154 1.31 -23.09 -7.80
CA ILE A 154 1.54 -24.41 -8.43
C ILE A 154 1.27 -24.35 -9.94
N GLN A 155 0.24 -23.61 -10.36
CA GLN A 155 -0.09 -23.41 -11.77
C GLN A 155 1.06 -22.77 -12.54
N GLY A 156 1.67 -21.70 -12.02
CA GLY A 156 2.81 -21.06 -12.66
C GLY A 156 4.02 -21.97 -12.83
N TRP A 157 4.21 -22.95 -11.93
CA TRP A 157 5.23 -24.00 -12.09
C TRP A 157 4.90 -24.98 -13.21
N PHE A 158 3.64 -25.40 -13.36
CA PHE A 158 3.22 -26.24 -14.49
C PHE A 158 3.41 -25.52 -15.83
N ASP A 159 3.02 -24.26 -15.92
CA ASP A 159 3.19 -23.46 -17.14
C ASP A 159 4.67 -23.26 -17.49
N LEU A 160 5.54 -23.06 -16.48
CA LEU A 160 6.99 -23.03 -16.68
C LEU A 160 7.54 -24.37 -17.19
N ALA A 161 7.13 -25.48 -16.57
CA ALA A 161 7.60 -26.81 -16.94
C ALA A 161 7.17 -27.19 -18.36
N PHE A 162 5.91 -26.91 -18.71
CA PHE A 162 5.37 -27.16 -20.04
C PHE A 162 6.06 -26.30 -21.10
N THR A 163 6.18 -24.99 -20.85
CA THR A 163 6.84 -24.07 -21.78
C THR A 163 8.31 -24.43 -22.00
N THR A 164 9.02 -24.77 -20.92
CA THR A 164 10.42 -25.21 -20.99
C THR A 164 10.54 -26.55 -21.72
N GLY A 165 9.69 -27.52 -21.39
CA GLY A 165 9.65 -28.82 -22.03
C GLY A 165 9.44 -28.71 -23.53
N TRP A 166 8.50 -27.86 -23.97
CA TRP A 166 8.23 -27.63 -25.39
C TRP A 166 9.43 -27.01 -26.11
N LYS A 167 10.12 -26.05 -25.48
CA LYS A 167 11.34 -25.44 -26.04
C LYS A 167 12.52 -26.41 -26.11
N LEU A 168 12.54 -27.45 -25.28
CA LEU A 168 13.59 -28.48 -25.28
C LEU A 168 13.36 -29.59 -26.31
N LEU A 169 12.14 -29.75 -26.85
CA LEU A 169 11.83 -30.74 -27.88
C LEU A 169 12.83 -30.79 -29.06
N PRO A 170 13.19 -29.67 -29.72
CA PRO A 170 14.16 -29.73 -30.83
C PRO A 170 15.53 -30.27 -30.41
N PHE A 171 15.98 -29.97 -29.18
CA PHE A 171 17.23 -30.51 -28.65
C PHE A 171 17.12 -32.01 -28.35
N VAL A 172 15.98 -32.45 -27.82
CA VAL A 172 15.71 -33.88 -27.59
C VAL A 172 15.68 -34.65 -28.93
N VAL A 173 15.01 -34.09 -29.94
CA VAL A 173 14.97 -34.67 -31.30
C VAL A 173 16.37 -34.71 -31.91
N MET A 174 17.13 -33.62 -31.82
CA MET A 174 18.51 -33.56 -32.33
C MET A 174 19.42 -34.57 -31.61
N PHE A 175 19.30 -34.69 -30.30
CA PHE A 175 20.05 -35.66 -29.50
C PHE A 175 19.69 -37.11 -29.88
N TYR A 176 18.40 -37.39 -30.05
CA TYR A 176 17.91 -38.70 -30.49
C TYR A 176 18.40 -39.04 -31.90
N ALA A 177 18.29 -38.11 -32.85
CA ALA A 177 18.77 -38.30 -34.22
C ALA A 177 20.30 -38.48 -34.27
N GLY A 178 21.05 -37.70 -33.49
CA GLY A 178 22.51 -37.80 -33.39
C GLY A 178 22.97 -39.15 -32.82
N THR A 179 22.35 -39.62 -31.74
CA THR A 179 22.67 -40.94 -31.16
C THR A 179 22.29 -42.09 -32.09
N HIS A 180 21.21 -41.96 -32.85
CA HIS A 180 20.81 -42.96 -33.86
C HIS A 180 21.73 -42.97 -35.08
N LEU A 181 22.22 -41.81 -35.53
CA LEU A 181 23.22 -41.71 -36.60
C LEU A 181 24.56 -42.32 -36.18
N LEU A 182 25.03 -42.03 -34.97
CA LEU A 182 26.27 -42.61 -34.44
C LEU A 182 26.20 -44.14 -34.39
N ARG A 183 25.07 -44.72 -33.96
CA ARG A 183 24.86 -46.18 -33.97
C ARG A 183 24.86 -46.78 -35.38
N LEU A 184 24.41 -46.05 -36.40
CA LEU A 184 24.45 -46.51 -37.79
C LEU A 184 25.87 -46.49 -38.37
N PHE A 185 26.70 -45.51 -38.01
CA PHE A 185 28.09 -45.41 -38.48
C PHE A 185 29.08 -46.29 -37.70
N ASP A 186 28.76 -46.70 -36.47
CA ASP A 186 29.63 -47.57 -35.66
C ASP A 186 29.55 -49.07 -36.04
N LEU A 187 28.66 -49.44 -36.98
CA LEU A 187 28.48 -50.82 -37.44
C LEU A 187 29.35 -51.22 -38.65
N HIS A 188 30.22 -50.34 -39.17
CA HIS A 188 31.05 -50.63 -40.36
C HIS A 188 32.55 -50.79 -40.10
N ARG A 189 33.03 -50.78 -38.84
CA ARG A 189 34.48 -50.90 -38.55
C ARG A 189 34.99 -52.26 -38.09
N PHE A 190 34.13 -53.30 -38.07
CA PHE A 190 34.53 -54.66 -37.67
C PHE A 190 33.99 -55.75 -38.59
N GLN A 191 34.09 -55.55 -39.91
CA GLN A 191 34.03 -56.64 -40.88
C GLN A 191 35.15 -56.45 -41.90
N ASN A 192 36.32 -56.94 -41.56
CA ASN A 192 37.27 -57.55 -42.48
C ASN A 192 38.21 -58.44 -41.64
N PRO A 193 38.12 -59.78 -41.77
CA PRO A 193 39.10 -60.69 -41.18
C PRO A 193 40.47 -60.57 -41.86
#